data_AF-A0A7G2TG26-F1
#
_entry.id   AF-A0A7G2TG26-F1
#
_cell.length_a   1.000
_cell.length_b   1.000
_cell.length_c   1.000
_cell.angle_alpha   90.00
_cell.angle_beta   90.00
_cell.angle_gamma   90.00
#
_symmetry.space_group_name_H-M   'P 1'
#
loop_
_entity.id
_entity.type
_entity.pdbx_description
1 polymer ?
#
loop_
_entity_poly.entity_id
_entity_poly.type
_entity_poly.pdbx_seq_one_letter_code
_entity_poly.pdbx_strand_id
1 'polypeptide(L)'
;MYGRWGLVPNDCDPTRDDAKGLMKVSVAALTFYESRGLLEEIEEASPTRLDASFAFSGEGVTWERHIVLELDEDKGTLTRSETDPDAGPLELVYSRCE
;
A
#
# COMPACT_ATOMS: atom_id res chain seq x y z
N MET A 1 -4.31 -4.17 10.06
CA MET A 1 -3.81 -3.57 8.80
C MET A 1 -2.40 -4.04 8.44
N TYR A 2 -1.43 -4.02 9.36
CA TYR A 2 -0.05 -4.44 9.08
C TYR A 2 0.06 -5.84 8.47
N GLY A 3 1.05 -6.03 7.60
CA GLY A 3 1.31 -7.32 6.97
C GLY A 3 1.53 -7.22 5.46
N ARG A 4 1.31 -8.36 4.80
CA ARG A 4 1.45 -8.55 3.35
C ARG A 4 0.07 -8.63 2.69
N TRP A 5 -0.06 -7.96 1.56
CA TRP A 5 -1.31 -7.78 0.84
C TRP A 5 -1.06 -7.96 -0.65
N GLY A 6 -1.81 -8.84 -1.32
CA GLY A 6 -1.65 -9.13 -2.75
C GLY A 6 -2.85 -8.66 -3.57
N LEU A 7 -2.60 -8.14 -4.78
CA LEU A 7 -3.68 -7.82 -5.75
C LEU A 7 -4.25 -9.10 -6.37
N VAL A 8 -3.39 -10.09 -6.62
CA VAL A 8 -3.77 -11.41 -7.09
C VAL A 8 -3.13 -12.50 -6.23
N PRO A 9 -3.64 -13.76 -6.25
CA PRO A 9 -3.09 -14.84 -5.43
C PRO A 9 -1.58 -15.07 -5.62
N ASN A 10 -1.07 -14.87 -6.84
CA ASN A 10 0.36 -15.03 -7.15
C ASN A 10 1.25 -13.98 -6.44
N ASP A 11 0.73 -12.82 -6.05
CA ASP A 11 1.52 -11.81 -5.32
C ASP A 11 1.88 -12.26 -3.90
N CYS A 12 1.12 -13.20 -3.35
CA CYS A 12 1.36 -13.73 -2.02
C CYS A 12 2.38 -14.87 -1.99
N ASP A 13 2.70 -15.48 -3.14
CA ASP A 13 3.68 -16.55 -3.24
C ASP A 13 5.10 -16.03 -2.98
N PRO A 14 5.75 -16.41 -1.85
CA PRO A 14 7.09 -15.91 -1.51
C PRO A 14 8.20 -16.48 -2.41
N THR A 15 7.90 -17.48 -3.25
CA THR A 15 8.88 -18.05 -4.19
C THR A 15 8.99 -17.26 -5.49
N ARG A 16 8.05 -16.34 -5.72
CA ARG A 16 8.01 -15.47 -6.90
C ARG A 16 8.77 -14.17 -6.65
N ASP A 17 9.59 -13.79 -7.61
CA ASP A 17 10.29 -12.50 -7.67
C ASP A 17 9.54 -11.47 -8.52
N ASP A 18 8.53 -11.89 -9.26
CA ASP A 18 7.71 -11.05 -10.15
C ASP A 18 6.38 -10.60 -9.52
N ALA A 19 6.24 -10.68 -8.20
CA ALA A 19 5.08 -10.29 -7.41
C ALA A 19 4.87 -8.75 -7.35
N LYS A 20 4.62 -8.12 -8.51
CA LYS A 20 4.50 -6.66 -8.63
C LYS A 20 3.31 -6.07 -7.87
N GLY A 21 2.27 -6.88 -7.63
CA GLY A 21 1.09 -6.47 -6.87
C GLY A 21 1.21 -6.72 -5.36
N LEU A 22 2.37 -7.18 -4.86
CA LEU A 22 2.59 -7.34 -3.42
C LEU A 22 2.83 -5.97 -2.76
N MET A 23 1.99 -5.65 -1.78
CA MET A 23 2.16 -4.52 -0.88
C MET A 23 2.52 -5.01 0.53
N LYS A 24 3.47 -4.31 1.17
CA LYS A 24 3.83 -4.51 2.58
C LYS A 24 3.52 -3.25 3.36
N VAL A 25 2.73 -3.40 4.42
CA VAL A 25 2.37 -2.31 5.34
C VAL A 25 3.06 -2.54 6.68
N SER A 26 3.89 -1.58 7.08
CA SER A 26 4.60 -1.57 8.37
C SER A 26 4.31 -0.28 9.14
N VAL A 27 4.81 -0.17 10.36
CA VAL A 27 4.58 1.01 11.23
C VAL A 27 5.13 2.31 10.60
N ALA A 28 6.20 2.23 9.80
CA ALA A 28 6.91 3.41 9.30
C ALA A 28 6.98 3.48 7.76
N ALA A 29 6.45 2.48 7.05
CA ALA A 29 6.62 2.40 5.61
C ALA A 29 5.54 1.57 4.91
N LEU A 30 5.27 1.97 3.68
CA LEU A 30 4.48 1.25 2.68
C LEU A 30 5.42 0.88 1.52
N THR A 31 5.53 -0.41 1.19
CA THR A 31 6.40 -0.89 0.09
C THR A 31 5.57 -1.65 -0.92
N PHE A 32 5.78 -1.39 -2.22
CA PHE A 32 5.16 -2.15 -3.31
C PHE A 32 6.06 -2.12 -4.55
N TYR A 33 6.11 -3.23 -5.30
CA TYR A 33 7.05 -3.42 -6.42
C TYR A 33 8.49 -3.00 -6.04
N GLU A 34 9.05 -1.98 -6.68
CA GLU A 34 10.38 -1.39 -6.38
C GLU A 34 10.29 -0.11 -5.52
N SER A 35 9.07 0.33 -5.19
CA SER A 35 8.80 1.59 -4.50
C SER A 35 8.77 1.39 -2.99
N ARG A 36 9.41 2.31 -2.26
CA ARG A 36 9.34 2.41 -0.80
C ARG A 36 8.91 3.81 -0.39
N GLY A 37 7.75 3.89 0.27
CA GLY A 37 7.20 5.10 0.89
C GLY A 37 7.48 5.12 2.38
N LEU A 38 8.18 6.14 2.86
CA LEU A 38 8.33 6.41 4.28
C LEU A 38 7.18 7.30 4.75
N LEU A 39 6.61 6.96 5.91
CA LEU A 39 5.53 7.73 6.51
C LEU A 39 6.04 9.11 6.96
N GLU A 40 5.38 10.18 6.54
CA GLU A 40 5.76 11.56 6.89
C GLU A 40 4.74 12.20 7.83
N GLU A 41 3.48 12.23 7.41
CA GLU A 41 2.39 12.88 8.14
C GLU A 41 1.17 11.95 8.18
N ILE A 42 0.51 11.91 9.35
CA ILE A 42 -0.72 11.15 9.58
C ILE A 42 -1.84 12.16 9.79
N GLU A 43 -2.82 12.16 8.88
CA GLU A 43 -4.06 12.93 9.02
C GLU A 43 -5.06 12.18 9.92
N GLU A 44 -5.19 10.86 9.70
CA GLU A 44 -6.04 9.99 10.49
C GLU A 44 -5.41 8.60 10.67
N ALA A 45 -5.50 8.04 11.88
CA ALA A 45 -5.14 6.65 12.12
C ALA A 45 -6.12 5.99 13.11
N SER A 46 -6.64 4.83 12.71
CA SER A 46 -7.49 3.96 13.51
C SER A 46 -7.13 2.48 13.24
N PRO A 47 -7.70 1.52 13.97
CA PRO A 47 -7.45 0.09 13.70
C PRO A 47 -7.77 -0.34 12.26
N THR A 48 -8.73 0.32 11.62
CA THR A 48 -9.25 -0.03 10.29
C THR A 48 -8.99 1.02 9.21
N ARG A 49 -8.42 2.19 9.53
CA ARG A 49 -8.16 3.25 8.57
C ARG A 49 -6.82 3.95 8.82
N LEU A 50 -6.09 4.26 7.76
CA LEU A 50 -4.91 5.11 7.78
C LEU A 50 -5.04 6.12 6.64
N ASP A 51 -4.93 7.39 6.96
CA ASP A 51 -4.95 8.51 6.03
C ASP A 51 -3.65 9.29 6.24
N ALA A 52 -2.73 9.24 5.27
CA ALA A 52 -1.36 9.69 5.48
C ALA A 52 -0.63 10.06 4.19
N SER A 53 0.36 10.95 4.35
CA SER A 53 1.33 11.32 3.31
C SER A 53 2.62 10.51 3.46
N PHE A 54 3.17 10.09 2.31
CA PHE A 54 4.37 9.28 2.23
C PHE A 54 5.38 9.88 1.25
N ALA A 55 6.65 9.94 1.67
CA ALA A 55 7.79 10.18 0.78
C ALA A 55 8.24 8.87 0.13
N PHE A 56 7.92 8.71 -1.15
CA PHE A 56 8.31 7.56 -1.95
C PHE A 56 9.67 7.73 -2.64
N SER A 57 10.33 6.60 -2.82
CA SER A 57 11.50 6.44 -3.68
C SER A 57 11.38 5.13 -4.47
N GLY A 58 11.75 5.15 -5.74
CA GLY A 58 11.69 3.99 -6.65
C GLY A 58 12.26 4.35 -8.02
N GLU A 59 12.88 3.40 -8.72
CA GLU A 59 13.42 3.58 -10.09
C GLU A 59 14.33 4.81 -10.29
N GLY A 60 14.99 5.27 -9.21
CA GLY A 60 15.90 6.43 -9.24
C GLY A 60 15.22 7.80 -9.08
N VAL A 61 13.90 7.83 -8.83
CA VAL A 61 13.14 9.05 -8.58
C VAL A 61 12.50 9.04 -7.19
N THR A 62 12.16 10.24 -6.69
CA THR A 62 11.44 10.45 -5.43
C THR A 62 10.20 11.29 -5.67
N TRP A 63 9.11 10.97 -4.99
CA TRP A 63 7.85 11.71 -5.08
C TRP A 63 7.07 11.60 -3.77
N GLU A 64 6.17 12.53 -3.53
CA GLU A 64 5.22 12.47 -2.41
C GLU A 64 3.90 11.88 -2.87
N ARG A 65 3.22 11.14 -2.00
CA ARG A 65 1.88 10.61 -2.28
C ARG A 65 1.04 10.63 -1.02
N HIS A 66 -0.17 11.16 -1.13
CA HIS A 66 -1.21 10.96 -0.15
C HIS A 66 -1.91 9.62 -0.42
N ILE A 67 -2.01 8.78 0.61
CA ILE A 67 -2.60 7.44 0.54
C ILE A 67 -3.60 7.26 1.68
N VAL A 68 -4.78 6.75 1.33
CA VAL A 68 -5.76 6.22 2.28
C VAL A 68 -5.77 4.71 2.21
N LEU A 69 -5.62 4.04 3.36
CA LEU A 69 -5.78 2.60 3.52
C LEU A 69 -7.01 2.31 4.37
N GLU A 70 -7.90 1.44 3.88
CA GLU A 70 -9.10 1.01 4.58
C GLU A 70 -9.16 -0.52 4.67
N LEU A 71 -9.19 -1.02 5.90
CA LEU A 71 -9.24 -2.45 6.21
C LEU A 71 -10.70 -2.87 6.40
N ASP A 72 -11.14 -3.80 5.56
CA ASP A 72 -12.37 -4.56 5.77
C ASP A 72 -11.99 -5.88 6.49
N GLU A 73 -12.21 -5.91 7.81
CA GLU A 73 -11.86 -7.07 8.63
C GLU A 73 -12.72 -8.29 8.32
N ASP A 74 -13.99 -8.09 7.95
CA ASP A 74 -14.94 -9.16 7.64
C ASP A 74 -14.55 -9.88 6.34
N LYS A 75 -14.12 -9.12 5.33
CA LYS A 75 -13.67 -9.67 4.04
C LYS A 75 -12.20 -10.03 4.01
N GLY A 76 -11.42 -9.58 4.99
CA GLY A 76 -9.97 -9.76 4.99
C GLY A 76 -9.28 -9.02 3.83
N THR A 77 -9.82 -7.87 3.42
CA THR A 77 -9.31 -7.06 2.32
C THR A 77 -8.79 -5.71 2.80
N LEU A 78 -7.82 -5.15 2.08
CA LEU A 78 -7.30 -3.81 2.31
C LEU A 78 -7.44 -3.00 1.02
N THR A 79 -8.20 -1.92 1.08
CA THR A 79 -8.32 -0.96 -0.02
C THR A 79 -7.24 0.11 0.14
N ARG A 80 -6.50 0.39 -0.94
CA ARG A 80 -5.60 1.54 -1.07
C ARG A 80 -6.21 2.50 -2.07
N SER A 81 -6.40 3.74 -1.64
CA SER A 81 -6.82 4.84 -2.50
C SER A 81 -5.74 5.90 -2.50
N GLU A 82 -5.42 6.42 -3.67
CA GLU A 82 -4.44 7.50 -3.84
C GLU A 82 -4.89 8.44 -4.94
N THR A 83 -4.52 9.71 -4.81
CA THR A 83 -4.75 10.70 -5.86
C THR A 83 -3.40 11.13 -6.40
N ASP A 84 -3.17 10.83 -7.68
CA ASP A 84 -2.04 11.35 -8.42
C ASP A 84 -2.49 12.60 -9.19
N PRO A 85 -1.78 13.73 -9.10
CA PRO A 85 -2.18 14.97 -9.77
C PRO A 85 -2.17 14.85 -11.31
N ASP A 86 -1.36 13.97 -11.87
CA ASP A 86 -1.20 13.78 -13.31
C ASP A 86 -2.04 12.60 -13.84
N ALA A 87 -2.23 11.55 -13.02
CA ALA A 87 -2.95 10.33 -13.41
C ALA A 87 -4.38 10.20 -12.86
N GLY A 88 -4.79 11.09 -11.94
CA GLY A 88 -6.11 11.04 -11.28
C GLY A 88 -6.17 10.05 -10.12
N PRO A 89 -7.38 9.76 -9.61
CA PRO A 89 -7.56 8.83 -8.50
C PRO A 89 -7.33 7.38 -8.93
N LEU A 90 -6.60 6.64 -8.09
CA LEU A 90 -6.41 5.19 -8.21
C LEU A 90 -6.98 4.52 -6.95
N GLU A 91 -7.74 3.45 -7.16
CA GLU A 91 -8.23 2.58 -6.10
C GLU A 91 -7.80 1.13 -6.39
N LEU A 92 -7.22 0.47 -5.39
CA LEU A 92 -6.71 -0.89 -5.47
C LEU A 92 -7.19 -1.70 -4.27
N VAL A 93 -7.78 -2.88 -4.52
CA VAL A 93 -8.25 -3.79 -3.46
C VAL A 93 -7.32 -4.99 -3.36
N TYR A 94 -6.74 -5.18 -2.18
CA TYR A 94 -5.81 -6.26 -1.90
C TYR A 94 -6.45 -7.30 -0.98
N SER A 95 -6.04 -8.56 -1.14
CA SER A 95 -6.33 -9.64 -0.19
C SER A 95 -5.16 -9.86 0.75
N ARG A 96 -5.44 -10.24 2.00
CA ARG A 96 -4.39 -10.57 2.97
C ARG A 96 -3.60 -11.81 2.50
N CYS A 97 -2.28 -11.72 2.51
CA CYS A 97 -1.43 -12.91 2.33
C CYS A 97 -1.35 -13.70 3.64
N GLU A 98 -1.34 -15.03 3.54
CA GLU A 98 -1.15 -15.95 4.67
C GLU A 98 0.27 -15.90 5.27
#